data_AF-A0A6A0H517-F1
#
_entry.id   AF-A0A6A0H517-F1
#
_cell.length_a   1.000
_cell.length_b   1.000
_cell.length_c   1.000
_cell.angle_alpha   90.00
_cell.angle_beta   90.00
_cell.angle_gamma   90.00
#
_symmetry.space_group_name_H-M   'P 1'
#
loop_
_entity.id
_entity.type
_entity.pdbx_description
1 polymer ?
#
loop_
_entity_poly.entity_id
_entity_poly.type
_entity_poly.pdbx_seq_one_letter_code
_entity_poly.pdbx_strand_id
1 'polypeptide(L)'
;MQAFHEVLVSDKPTAILAKTYKGRGFPGIEDLDDWHGKPLGAKSEEVITALEARIKNNGPHTLKIQKPVDDAPEVDISNVTLSRPPSYEIGQKVATRAAYGTALSKIAESCPRVIALDGDTKNSTFSNAMLKTDKDRSGYEHS
;
A
#
# COMPACT_ATOMS: atom_id res chain seq x y z
N MET A 1 -19.06 14.01 -0.08
CA MET A 1 -19.53 12.64 -0.39
C MET A 1 -19.51 12.34 -1.88
N GLN A 2 -19.93 13.27 -2.75
CA GLN A 2 -19.89 13.08 -4.22
C GLN A 2 -18.53 12.64 -4.77
N ALA A 3 -17.43 13.33 -4.41
CA ALA A 3 -16.09 12.97 -4.89
C ALA A 3 -15.66 11.53 -4.56
N PHE A 4 -16.01 11.02 -3.37
CA PHE A 4 -15.70 9.63 -2.99
C PHE A 4 -16.54 8.60 -3.76
N HIS A 5 -17.78 8.96 -4.13
CA HIS A 5 -18.62 8.08 -4.93
C HIS A 5 -18.15 8.02 -6.39
N GLU A 6 -17.71 9.15 -6.95
CA GLU A 6 -17.17 9.25 -8.30
C GLU A 6 -15.83 8.50 -8.46
N VAL A 7 -15.05 8.34 -7.38
CA VAL A 7 -13.81 7.54 -7.40
C VAL A 7 -14.07 6.06 -7.61
N LEU A 8 -15.22 5.54 -7.16
CA LEU A 8 -15.52 4.09 -7.22
C LEU A 8 -15.74 3.57 -8.65
N VAL A 9 -15.87 4.46 -9.64
CA VAL A 9 -16.11 4.11 -11.05
C VAL A 9 -14.94 4.43 -11.97
N SER A 10 -13.81 4.90 -11.42
CA SER A 10 -12.63 5.26 -12.21
C SER A 10 -11.75 4.05 -12.48
N ASP A 11 -11.26 3.94 -13.72
CA ASP A 11 -10.25 2.96 -14.14
C ASP A 11 -8.81 3.41 -13.82
N LYS A 12 -8.65 4.59 -13.22
CA LYS A 12 -7.36 5.22 -12.92
C LYS A 12 -7.20 5.55 -11.43
N PRO A 13 -5.96 5.57 -10.92
CA PRO A 13 -5.68 6.16 -9.62
C PRO A 13 -6.26 7.58 -9.54
N THR A 14 -7.06 7.84 -8.51
CA THR A 14 -7.78 9.11 -8.37
C THR A 14 -7.27 9.89 -7.17
N ALA A 15 -6.86 11.14 -7.41
CA ALA A 15 -6.46 12.07 -6.35
C ALA A 15 -7.59 13.06 -6.06
N ILE A 16 -8.05 13.13 -4.82
CA ILE A 16 -9.00 14.16 -4.37
C ILE A 16 -8.21 15.35 -3.83
N LEU A 17 -8.20 16.46 -4.57
CA LEU A 17 -7.61 17.72 -4.13
C LEU A 17 -8.57 18.46 -3.18
N ALA A 18 -8.53 18.11 -1.90
CA ALA A 18 -9.36 18.71 -0.88
C ALA A 18 -8.76 20.05 -0.39
N LYS A 19 -9.42 21.17 -0.71
CA LYS A 19 -9.12 22.45 -0.06
C LYS A 19 -9.53 22.38 1.41
N THR A 20 -8.57 22.59 2.31
CA THR A 20 -8.79 22.59 3.76
C THR A 20 -8.22 23.88 4.38
N TYR A 21 -8.58 24.12 5.64
CA TYR A 21 -8.03 25.20 6.46
C TYR A 21 -7.35 24.57 7.68
N LYS A 22 -6.10 24.96 7.95
CA LYS A 22 -5.36 24.44 9.10
C LYS A 22 -6.01 24.94 10.39
N GLY A 23 -6.24 24.04 11.36
CA GLY A 23 -6.97 24.41 12.58
C GLY A 23 -8.45 24.76 12.34
N ARG A 24 -9.08 24.19 11.30
CA ARG A 24 -10.51 24.40 10.98
C ARG A 24 -11.39 24.25 12.23
N GLY A 25 -12.14 25.30 12.55
CA GLY A 25 -13.05 25.34 13.69
C GLY A 25 -12.41 25.75 15.02
N PHE A 26 -11.12 26.10 15.04
CA PHE A 26 -10.45 26.58 16.25
C PHE A 26 -10.50 28.12 16.28
N PRO A 27 -11.25 28.74 17.20
CA PRO A 27 -11.38 30.20 17.27
C PRO A 27 -10.02 30.89 17.39
N GLY A 28 -9.77 31.90 16.56
CA GLY A 28 -8.52 32.67 16.57
C GLY A 28 -7.25 31.87 16.23
N ILE A 29 -7.39 30.69 15.61
CA ILE A 29 -6.28 29.82 15.16
C ILE A 29 -6.47 29.38 13.70
N GLU A 30 -7.72 29.22 13.24
CA GLU A 30 -7.99 28.76 11.87
C GLU A 30 -7.25 29.57 10.81
N ASP A 31 -6.58 28.85 9.89
CA ASP A 31 -5.78 29.37 8.78
C ASP A 31 -4.58 30.24 9.18
N LEU A 32 -4.16 30.17 10.46
CA LEU A 32 -2.97 30.87 10.93
C LEU A 32 -1.69 30.03 10.80
N ASP A 33 -0.63 30.73 10.42
CA ASP A 33 0.74 30.22 10.48
C ASP A 33 1.22 30.02 11.92
N ASP A 34 2.38 29.38 12.07
CA ASP A 34 3.05 29.16 13.36
C ASP A 34 2.28 28.29 14.39
N TRP A 35 1.17 27.66 13.98
CA TRP A 35 0.45 26.66 14.79
C TRP A 35 0.74 25.19 14.40
N HIS A 36 1.76 24.95 13.56
CA HIS A 36 2.11 23.58 13.17
C HIS A 36 2.80 22.87 14.34
N GLY A 37 2.31 21.70 14.73
CA GLY A 37 2.91 20.88 15.80
C GLY A 37 2.83 21.46 17.21
N LYS A 38 2.09 22.57 17.42
CA LYS A 38 1.98 23.22 18.74
C LYS A 38 0.74 22.72 19.51
N PRO A 39 0.87 22.36 20.80
CA PRO A 39 -0.28 22.10 21.65
C PRO A 39 -1.08 23.40 21.91
N LEU A 40 -2.39 23.26 22.12
CA LEU A 40 -3.30 24.40 22.32
C LEU A 40 -3.13 25.12 23.67
N GLY A 41 -2.61 24.42 24.69
CA GLY A 41 -2.36 24.99 26.02
C GLY A 41 -3.62 25.63 26.60
N ALA A 42 -3.53 26.89 27.03
CA ALA A 42 -4.64 27.65 27.61
C ALA A 42 -5.85 27.82 26.67
N LYS A 43 -5.68 27.68 25.34
CA LYS A 43 -6.78 27.79 24.37
C LYS A 43 -7.61 26.51 24.24
N SER A 44 -7.23 25.42 24.92
CA SER A 44 -7.87 24.12 24.75
C SER A 44 -9.35 24.12 25.15
N GLU A 45 -9.69 24.71 26.30
CA GLU A 45 -11.08 24.75 26.81
C GLU A 45 -12.00 25.53 25.87
N GLU A 46 -11.53 26.66 25.35
CA GLU A 46 -12.27 27.48 24.38
C GLU A 46 -12.54 26.71 23.09
N VAL A 47 -11.51 26.07 22.54
CA VAL A 47 -11.63 25.28 21.31
C VAL A 47 -12.59 24.09 21.51
N ILE A 48 -12.47 23.36 22.61
CA ILE A 48 -13.36 22.22 22.91
C ILE A 48 -14.81 22.70 22.99
N THR A 49 -15.07 23.75 23.77
CA THR A 49 -16.41 24.32 23.93
C THR A 49 -17.01 24.74 22.58
N ALA A 50 -16.20 25.39 21.73
CA ALA A 50 -16.64 25.83 20.39
C ALA A 50 -16.94 24.65 19.45
N LEU A 51 -16.21 23.54 19.55
CA LEU A 51 -16.46 22.34 18.76
C LEU A 51 -17.71 21.60 19.26
N GLU A 52 -17.85 21.43 20.57
CA GLU A 52 -19.00 20.74 21.20
C GLU A 52 -20.31 21.46 20.92
N ALA A 53 -20.31 22.80 20.94
CA ALA A 53 -21.49 23.61 20.60
C ALA A 53 -22.01 23.37 19.16
N ARG A 54 -21.19 22.80 18.27
CA ARG A 54 -21.57 22.47 16.88
C ARG A 54 -22.10 21.06 16.72
N ILE A 55 -21.93 20.20 17.73
CA ILE A 55 -22.42 18.82 17.70
C ILE A 55 -23.91 18.83 17.99
N LYS A 56 -24.73 18.45 17.00
CA LYS A 56 -26.19 18.40 17.14
C LYS A 56 -26.70 17.16 17.86
N ASN A 57 -25.93 16.08 17.84
CA ASN A 57 -26.27 14.83 18.50
C ASN A 57 -25.17 14.46 19.49
N ASN A 58 -25.37 14.82 20.75
CA ASN A 58 -24.48 14.50 21.87
C ASN A 58 -24.82 13.15 22.53
N GLY A 59 -25.82 12.44 22.01
CA GLY A 59 -26.24 11.13 22.49
C GLY A 59 -25.60 9.97 21.70
N PRO A 60 -25.91 8.72 22.08
CA PRO A 60 -25.48 7.56 21.31
C PRO A 60 -25.98 7.66 19.87
N HIS A 61 -25.11 7.42 18.90
CA HIS A 61 -25.48 7.36 17.49
C HIS A 61 -25.70 5.92 17.03
N THR A 62 -26.59 5.73 16.07
CA THR A 62 -26.85 4.43 15.43
C THR A 62 -26.01 4.20 14.17
N LEU A 63 -25.08 5.11 13.85
CA LEU A 63 -24.17 4.96 12.71
C LEU A 63 -23.41 3.65 12.81
N LYS A 64 -23.67 2.74 11.87
CA LYS A 64 -22.95 1.49 11.69
C LYS A 64 -22.21 1.58 10.37
N ILE A 65 -20.91 1.44 10.42
CA ILE A 65 -20.10 1.23 9.22
C ILE A 65 -20.49 -0.16 8.68
N GLN A 66 -20.85 -0.23 7.40
CA GLN A 66 -21.11 -1.51 6.77
C GLN A 66 -19.82 -2.34 6.77
N LYS A 67 -19.91 -3.61 7.15
CA LYS A 67 -18.78 -4.51 7.02
C LYS A 67 -18.41 -4.61 5.54
N PRO A 68 -17.11 -4.67 5.20
CA PRO A 68 -16.71 -4.99 3.84
C PRO A 68 -17.27 -6.37 3.46
N VAL A 69 -17.44 -6.58 2.16
CA VAL A 69 -17.64 -7.93 1.63
C VAL A 69 -16.35 -8.71 1.86
N ASP A 70 -16.46 -9.93 2.38
CA ASP A 70 -15.32 -10.81 2.60
C ASP A 70 -15.10 -11.67 1.35
N ASP A 71 -14.54 -11.04 0.32
CA ASP A 71 -14.25 -11.62 -1.00
C ASP A 71 -12.75 -11.81 -1.26
N ALA A 72 -11.92 -11.62 -0.23
CA ALA A 72 -10.49 -11.88 -0.31
C ALA A 72 -10.22 -13.39 -0.43
N PRO A 73 -9.34 -13.82 -1.36
CA PRO A 73 -9.01 -15.23 -1.49
C PRO A 73 -8.20 -15.73 -0.29
N GLU A 74 -8.41 -16.99 0.09
CA GLU A 74 -7.54 -17.66 1.06
C GLU A 74 -6.12 -17.80 0.51
N VAL A 75 -5.12 -17.60 1.37
CA VAL A 75 -3.70 -17.62 1.00
C VAL A 75 -2.99 -18.74 1.76
N ASP A 76 -2.29 -19.61 1.04
CA ASP A 76 -1.46 -20.65 1.64
C ASP A 76 -0.23 -20.06 2.35
N ILE A 77 -0.15 -20.26 3.67
CA ILE A 77 0.96 -19.81 4.52
C ILE A 77 2.01 -20.90 4.79
N SER A 78 1.94 -22.02 4.08
CA SER A 78 2.93 -23.09 4.17
C SER A 78 4.35 -22.65 3.78
N ASN A 79 5.32 -23.52 4.07
CA ASN A 79 6.74 -23.23 3.85
C ASN A 79 7.06 -22.98 2.38
N VAL A 80 7.88 -21.96 2.13
CA VAL A 80 8.40 -21.64 0.80
C VAL A 80 9.53 -22.61 0.47
N THR A 81 9.38 -23.38 -0.62
CA THR A 81 10.35 -24.39 -1.06
C THR A 81 10.72 -24.17 -2.53
N LEU A 82 11.84 -24.76 -2.97
CA LEU A 82 12.14 -24.85 -4.40
C LEU A 82 11.27 -25.93 -5.05
N SER A 83 10.75 -25.68 -6.25
CA SER A 83 10.07 -26.70 -7.07
C SER A 83 10.94 -27.92 -7.38
N ARG A 84 12.27 -27.72 -7.40
CA ARG A 84 13.28 -28.73 -7.70
C ARG A 84 14.63 -28.34 -7.09
N PRO A 85 15.51 -29.31 -6.77
CA PRO A 85 16.82 -29.00 -6.20
C PRO A 85 17.70 -28.15 -7.13
N PRO A 86 18.76 -27.51 -6.61
CA PRO A 86 19.82 -26.93 -7.44
C PRO A 86 20.42 -27.99 -8.37
N SER A 87 20.70 -27.60 -9.61
CA SER A 87 21.19 -28.48 -10.68
C SER A 87 22.53 -27.98 -11.21
N TYR A 88 23.43 -27.64 -10.28
CA TYR A 88 24.77 -27.15 -10.59
C TYR A 88 25.80 -28.25 -10.36
N GLU A 89 26.85 -28.26 -11.17
CA GLU A 89 27.97 -29.20 -11.02
C GLU A 89 29.09 -28.59 -10.16
N ILE A 90 29.82 -29.44 -9.43
CA ILE A 90 30.99 -28.99 -8.66
C ILE A 90 32.05 -28.46 -9.63
N GLY A 91 32.51 -27.22 -9.41
CA GLY A 91 33.45 -26.53 -10.29
C GLY A 91 32.80 -25.76 -11.45
N GLN A 92 31.48 -25.84 -11.62
CA GLN A 92 30.75 -25.04 -12.60
C GLN A 92 30.89 -23.55 -12.28
N LYS A 93 31.30 -22.77 -13.29
CA LYS A 93 31.37 -21.30 -13.18
C LYS A 93 30.00 -20.71 -13.53
N VAL A 94 29.34 -20.14 -12.54
CA VAL A 94 28.08 -19.39 -12.69
C VAL A 94 28.18 -18.06 -11.95
N ALA A 95 27.69 -16.99 -12.57
CA ALA A 95 27.57 -15.71 -11.88
C ALA A 95 26.44 -15.81 -10.84
N THR A 96 26.67 -15.36 -9.60
CA THR A 96 25.68 -15.46 -8.52
C THR A 96 24.36 -14.77 -8.85
N ARG A 97 24.40 -13.65 -9.59
CA ARG A 97 23.22 -12.99 -10.17
C ARG A 97 22.40 -13.89 -11.10
N ALA A 98 23.05 -14.71 -11.92
CA ALA A 98 22.35 -15.67 -12.79
C ALA A 98 21.77 -16.84 -11.97
N ALA A 99 22.48 -17.27 -10.92
CA ALA A 99 21.99 -18.27 -9.99
C ALA A 99 20.77 -17.77 -9.19
N TYR A 100 20.74 -16.48 -8.84
CA TYR A 100 19.58 -15.80 -8.25
C TYR A 100 18.35 -15.90 -9.16
N GLY A 101 18.46 -15.52 -10.45
CA GLY A 101 17.33 -15.61 -11.39
C GLY A 101 16.78 -17.03 -11.53
N THR A 102 17.68 -18.02 -11.53
CA THR A 102 17.33 -19.45 -11.57
C THR A 102 16.58 -19.88 -10.31
N ALA A 103 17.06 -19.49 -9.12
CA ALA A 103 16.42 -19.83 -7.86
C ALA A 103 15.06 -19.12 -7.72
N LEU A 104 14.97 -17.84 -8.11
CA LEU A 104 13.73 -17.06 -8.10
C LEU A 104 12.62 -17.77 -8.90
N SER A 105 12.92 -18.18 -10.13
CA SER A 105 12.00 -18.94 -10.98
C SER A 105 11.56 -20.26 -10.32
N LYS A 106 12.50 -21.03 -9.76
CA LYS A 106 12.20 -22.29 -9.05
C LYS A 106 11.31 -22.11 -7.82
N ILE A 107 11.43 -21.00 -7.08
CA ILE A 107 10.55 -20.72 -5.94
C ILE A 107 9.18 -20.25 -6.44
N ALA A 108 9.13 -19.43 -7.49
CA ALA A 108 7.88 -18.94 -8.05
C ALA A 108 7.00 -20.07 -8.63
N GLU A 109 7.59 -21.16 -9.12
CA GLU A 109 6.89 -22.36 -9.60
C GLU A 109 6.15 -23.10 -8.48
N SER A 110 6.69 -23.12 -7.25
CA SER A 110 6.12 -23.85 -6.10
C SER A 110 5.37 -22.94 -5.13
N CYS A 111 5.52 -21.61 -5.23
CA CYS A 111 4.91 -20.66 -4.31
C CYS A 111 4.25 -19.50 -5.08
N PRO A 112 2.90 -19.46 -5.16
CA PRO A 112 2.16 -18.41 -5.88
C PRO A 112 2.28 -17.02 -5.23
N ARG A 113 2.81 -16.95 -4.00
CA ARG A 113 2.99 -15.69 -3.25
C ARG A 113 4.27 -14.94 -3.61
N VAL A 114 5.19 -15.56 -4.35
CA VAL A 114 6.41 -14.89 -4.80
C VAL A 114 6.08 -13.94 -5.93
N ILE A 115 6.46 -12.68 -5.75
CA ILE A 115 6.37 -11.59 -6.72
C ILE A 115 7.77 -11.01 -6.89
N ALA A 116 8.16 -10.67 -8.12
CA ALA A 116 9.43 -9.99 -8.40
C ALA A 116 9.20 -8.55 -8.85
N LEU A 117 10.04 -7.64 -8.38
CA LEU A 117 10.08 -6.23 -8.76
C LEU A 117 11.49 -5.87 -9.22
N ASP A 118 11.61 -5.12 -10.31
CA ASP A 118 12.91 -4.72 -10.85
C ASP A 118 12.82 -3.35 -11.52
N GLY A 119 13.72 -2.42 -11.17
CA GLY A 119 13.80 -1.07 -11.72
C GLY A 119 14.62 -0.99 -13.01
N ASP A 120 14.14 -1.64 -14.06
CA ASP A 120 14.76 -1.71 -15.41
C ASP A 120 16.21 -2.22 -15.49
N THR A 121 16.59 -3.10 -14.56
CA THR A 121 17.90 -3.79 -14.53
C THR A 121 17.80 -5.30 -14.72
N LYS A 122 16.60 -5.80 -15.07
CA LYS A 122 16.21 -7.22 -15.17
C LYS A 122 17.15 -8.12 -15.99
N ASN A 123 17.82 -7.58 -17.00
CA ASN A 123 18.79 -8.31 -17.82
C ASN A 123 20.16 -8.45 -17.12
N SER A 124 20.48 -7.53 -16.22
CA SER A 124 21.70 -7.52 -15.42
C SER A 124 21.55 -8.29 -14.11
N THR A 125 20.37 -8.22 -13.48
CA THR A 125 20.03 -8.94 -12.25
C THR A 125 19.59 -10.38 -12.52
N PHE A 126 19.19 -10.70 -13.76
CA PHE A 126 18.53 -11.95 -14.16
C PHE A 126 17.15 -12.17 -13.51
N SER A 127 16.53 -11.12 -12.96
CA SER A 127 15.15 -11.19 -12.47
C SER A 127 14.17 -11.50 -13.60
N ASN A 128 14.52 -11.21 -14.86
CA ASN A 128 13.75 -11.56 -16.07
C ASN A 128 13.43 -13.07 -16.20
N ALA A 129 14.04 -13.95 -15.41
CA ALA A 129 13.59 -15.33 -15.25
C ALA A 129 12.15 -15.42 -14.71
N MET A 130 11.71 -14.45 -13.89
CA MET A 130 10.34 -14.34 -13.42
C MET A 130 9.37 -14.06 -14.58
N LEU A 131 9.67 -13.16 -15.53
CA LEU A 131 8.84 -12.96 -16.74
C LEU A 131 8.54 -14.25 -17.51
N LYS A 132 9.50 -15.18 -17.53
CA LYS A 132 9.34 -16.45 -18.22
C LYS A 132 8.51 -17.45 -17.42
N THR A 133 8.53 -17.32 -16.09
CA THR A 133 7.83 -18.22 -15.17
C THR A 133 6.39 -17.77 -14.98
N ASP A 134 6.19 -16.49 -14.66
CA ASP A 134 4.90 -15.89 -14.37
C ASP A 134 4.98 -14.36 -14.59
N LYS A 135 4.33 -13.87 -15.65
CA LYS A 135 4.36 -12.45 -16.02
C LYS A 135 3.51 -11.59 -15.08
N ASP A 136 2.40 -12.12 -14.60
CA ASP A 136 1.43 -11.37 -13.80
C ASP A 136 1.98 -11.09 -12.39
N ARG A 137 2.85 -11.99 -11.91
CA ARG A 137 3.58 -11.81 -10.64
C ARG A 137 4.92 -11.12 -10.80
N SER A 138 5.09 -10.37 -11.88
CA SER A 138 6.32 -9.64 -12.12
C SER A 138 6.07 -8.19 -12.47
N GLY A 139 6.31 -7.32 -11.48
CA GLY A 139 6.18 -5.88 -11.62
C GLY A 139 7.35 -5.32 -12.39
N TYR A 140 7.23 -5.33 -13.72
CA TYR A 140 8.07 -4.55 -14.61
C TYR A 140 7.25 -3.43 -15.20
N GLU A 141 7.81 -2.23 -15.20
CA GLU A 141 7.32 -1.18 -16.06
C GLU A 141 7.49 -1.63 -17.50
N HIS A 142 6.39 -1.64 -18.28
CA HIS A 142 6.47 -1.73 -19.72
C HIS A 142 7.06 -0.40 -20.19
N SER A 143 8.35 -0.39 -20.52
CA SER A 143 8.95 0.69 -21.30
C SER A 143 8.55 0.63 -22.77
#